data_AF-A0A9W9RWB5-F1
#
_entry.id   AF-A0A9W9RWB5-F1
#
_cell.length_a   1.000
_cell.length_b   1.000
_cell.length_c   1.000
_cell.angle_alpha   90.00
_cell.angle_beta   90.00
_cell.angle_gamma   90.00
#
_symmetry.space_group_name_H-M   'P 1'
#
loop_
_entity.id
_entity.type
_entity.pdbx_description
1 polymer ?
#
loop_
_entity_poly.entity_id
_entity_poly.type
_entity_poly.pdbx_seq_one_letter_code
_entity_poly.pdbx_strand_id
1 'polypeptide(L)'
;MPQDFMKGVQPPPPQSDESATRSRNHERRQLWHVYTSKLVNTLTAYKSDTRNPLVDYLLPRALERPMFRSAILYLAFVMKARSNLALTSHHTTLEQDIVTDVELGSHLEQEALSEAENTLTHVDDSNLSLNTLATLLIVCNAYIAASNSRSFLICSEQAFIIARKLSGEMCCNEEFIFLVQCLGYMHTAAMLSPGNYNLKAPDFLSIISSHDCPRYDPPESPDLTSPRRNVANQTDFEVRSQHLEALAIKRLRQEFNASCFSDIIPTTGISRSMTQILYNIGRLGQTRSTVSQLGDQNHWFWETFEADLDGLELQLDQILIRRNKYTTAFEASVNRLNLIEDQSKDEDLQHTIDLNRYNDALVHCARIALLERVKRVEPGDERITTSTQRALSLCSLIPDSSHTAKLLVFPLFTAGMLASTPETRSFVRSRFQALHDVVVADTRALLEILGEKWATPTRPAPTPRNHGMQKHSTPNIFSSGNLTDV
;
A
#
# COMPACT_ATOMS: atom_id res chain seq x y z
N MET A 1 -85.55 5.01 14.48
CA MET A 1 -84.87 3.74 14.13
C MET A 1 -83.55 4.09 13.44
N PRO A 2 -82.45 3.36 13.71
CA PRO A 2 -81.24 3.95 14.28
C PRO A 2 -80.04 4.13 13.34
N GLN A 3 -79.09 4.93 13.84
CA GLN A 3 -77.85 5.47 13.28
C GLN A 3 -76.64 4.51 13.19
N ASP A 4 -76.83 3.19 13.15
CA ASP A 4 -75.71 2.24 13.30
C ASP A 4 -75.53 1.30 12.09
N PHE A 5 -75.04 1.81 10.96
CA PHE A 5 -74.58 0.93 9.86
C PHE A 5 -73.41 1.46 9.01
N MET A 6 -72.58 2.38 9.56
CA MET A 6 -71.32 2.80 8.93
C MET A 6 -70.17 2.84 9.94
N LYS A 7 -69.95 1.72 10.63
CA LYS A 7 -68.66 1.44 11.28
C LYS A 7 -68.15 0.09 10.81
N GLY A 8 -66.97 0.11 10.21
CA GLY A 8 -66.09 -1.06 10.18
C GLY A 8 -66.03 -1.83 8.88
N VAL A 9 -65.33 -1.27 7.88
CA VAL A 9 -64.23 -1.98 7.24
C VAL A 9 -63.15 -0.95 6.94
N GLN A 10 -62.32 -0.65 7.94
CA GLN A 10 -61.00 -0.09 7.65
C GLN A 10 -60.23 -1.25 6.98
N PRO A 11 -59.62 -1.07 5.80
CA PRO A 11 -58.79 -2.12 5.22
C PRO A 11 -57.72 -2.49 6.26
N PRO A 12 -57.42 -3.78 6.46
CA PRO A 12 -56.36 -4.16 7.38
C PRO A 12 -55.08 -3.40 6.99
N PRO A 13 -54.33 -2.85 7.96
CA PRO A 13 -53.03 -2.26 7.65
C PRO A 13 -52.20 -3.29 6.88
N PRO A 14 -51.41 -2.87 5.87
CA PRO A 14 -50.64 -3.79 5.05
C PRO A 14 -49.72 -4.62 5.94
N GLN A 15 -50.10 -5.87 6.21
CA GLN A 15 -49.34 -6.81 7.04
C GLN A 15 -48.06 -7.30 6.32
N SER A 16 -47.84 -6.90 5.07
CA SER A 16 -46.69 -7.28 4.24
C SER A 16 -45.41 -6.49 4.52
N ASP A 17 -45.48 -5.27 5.06
CA ASP A 17 -44.29 -4.42 5.25
C ASP A 17 -43.59 -4.67 6.60
N GLU A 18 -44.33 -5.02 7.65
CA GLU A 18 -43.73 -5.29 8.96
C GLU A 18 -42.89 -6.58 8.96
N SER A 19 -43.32 -7.62 8.23
CA SER A 19 -42.58 -8.88 8.13
C SER A 19 -41.26 -8.68 7.35
N ALA A 20 -41.30 -7.96 6.23
CA ALA A 20 -40.12 -7.62 5.44
C ALA A 20 -39.14 -6.74 6.22
N THR A 21 -39.64 -5.74 6.95
CA THR A 21 -38.79 -4.86 7.78
C THR A 21 -38.17 -5.61 8.97
N ARG A 22 -38.90 -6.54 9.59
CA ARG A 22 -38.36 -7.41 10.65
C ARG A 22 -37.29 -8.36 10.09
N SER A 23 -37.48 -8.91 8.89
CA SER A 23 -36.47 -9.75 8.22
C SER A 23 -35.17 -8.99 7.95
N ARG A 24 -35.25 -7.81 7.32
CA ARG A 24 -34.06 -6.98 7.04
C ARG A 24 -33.32 -6.56 8.30
N ASN A 25 -34.05 -6.21 9.37
CA ASN A 25 -33.44 -5.88 10.65
C ASN A 25 -32.76 -7.08 11.31
N HIS A 26 -33.31 -8.27 11.14
CA HIS A 26 -32.70 -9.51 11.59
C HIS A 26 -31.40 -9.80 10.83
N GLU A 27 -31.41 -9.69 9.51
CA GLU A 27 -30.23 -9.87 8.64
C GLU A 27 -29.13 -8.86 8.95
N ARG A 28 -29.45 -7.56 9.10
CA ARG A 28 -28.48 -6.53 9.49
C ARG A 28 -27.84 -6.83 10.86
N ARG A 29 -28.59 -7.39 11.82
CA ARG A 29 -28.02 -7.85 13.11
C ARG A 29 -27.10 -9.05 12.94
N GLN A 30 -27.45 -10.01 12.08
CA GLN A 30 -26.57 -11.14 11.79
C GLN A 30 -25.27 -10.67 11.13
N LEU A 31 -25.34 -9.78 10.15
CA LEU A 31 -24.17 -9.20 9.48
C LEU A 31 -23.30 -8.41 10.46
N TRP A 32 -23.92 -7.63 11.35
CA TRP A 32 -23.20 -6.94 12.42
C TRP A 32 -22.47 -7.93 13.33
N HIS A 33 -23.12 -9.02 13.71
CA HIS A 33 -22.49 -10.06 14.51
C HIS A 33 -21.34 -10.74 13.77
N VAL A 34 -21.48 -11.06 12.48
CA VAL A 34 -20.39 -11.57 11.63
C VAL A 34 -19.22 -10.60 11.63
N TYR A 35 -19.49 -9.30 11.51
CA TYR A 35 -18.45 -8.29 11.56
C TYR A 35 -17.72 -8.29 12.90
N THR A 36 -18.43 -8.11 14.01
CA THR A 36 -17.81 -7.95 15.34
C THR A 36 -17.17 -9.22 15.87
N SER A 37 -17.64 -10.41 15.47
CA SER A 37 -17.12 -11.70 15.98
C SER A 37 -16.02 -12.30 15.10
N LYS A 38 -16.04 -12.03 13.78
CA LYS A 38 -15.14 -12.69 12.83
C LYS A 38 -14.31 -11.70 12.02
N LEU A 39 -14.93 -10.68 11.45
CA LEU A 39 -14.22 -9.80 10.51
C LEU A 39 -13.34 -8.78 11.19
N VAL A 40 -13.79 -8.15 12.28
CA VAL A 40 -13.01 -7.09 12.94
C VAL A 40 -11.62 -7.57 13.37
N ASN A 41 -11.53 -8.83 13.81
CA ASN A 41 -10.28 -9.48 14.21
C ASN A 41 -9.41 -9.94 13.03
N THR A 42 -9.99 -10.08 11.83
CA THR A 42 -9.25 -10.48 10.61
C THR A 42 -8.91 -9.28 9.75
N LEU A 43 -9.61 -8.17 9.94
CA LEU A 43 -9.23 -6.85 9.47
C LEU A 43 -8.05 -6.32 10.30
N THR A 44 -7.54 -6.98 11.32
CA THR A 44 -6.43 -6.47 12.13
C THR A 44 -5.51 -7.61 12.53
N ALA A 45 -4.22 -7.55 12.22
CA ALA A 45 -3.15 -8.39 12.76
C ALA A 45 -2.59 -7.88 14.10
N TYR A 46 -3.19 -6.84 14.70
CA TYR A 46 -2.94 -6.57 16.11
C TYR A 46 -3.37 -7.80 16.93
N LYS A 47 -2.47 -8.32 17.77
CA LYS A 47 -2.80 -9.38 18.73
C LYS A 47 -3.93 -8.88 19.65
N SER A 48 -4.65 -9.80 20.30
CA SER A 48 -5.74 -9.49 21.25
C SER A 48 -5.36 -8.48 22.34
N ASP A 49 -4.06 -8.27 22.57
CA ASP A 49 -3.50 -7.51 23.67
C ASP A 49 -2.98 -6.12 23.24
N THR A 50 -3.04 -5.76 21.95
CA THR A 50 -2.62 -4.43 21.45
C THR A 50 -3.77 -3.56 20.97
N ARG A 51 -3.59 -2.24 21.14
CA ARG A 51 -4.54 -1.19 20.74
C ARG A 51 -4.80 -1.30 19.24
N ASN A 52 -6.06 -1.48 18.86
CA ASN A 52 -6.44 -1.78 17.49
C ASN A 52 -7.07 -0.52 16.87
N PRO A 53 -6.36 0.24 16.00
CA PRO A 53 -6.84 1.50 15.43
C PRO A 53 -8.16 1.36 14.68
N LEU A 54 -8.46 0.21 14.10
CA LEU A 54 -9.74 -0.03 13.43
C LEU A 54 -10.86 -0.20 14.44
N VAL A 55 -10.60 -0.87 15.56
CA VAL A 55 -11.56 -0.97 16.68
C VAL A 55 -11.67 0.36 17.43
N ASP A 56 -10.57 1.07 17.63
CA ASP A 56 -10.53 2.28 18.45
C ASP A 56 -11.04 3.52 17.73
N TYR A 57 -10.75 3.65 16.43
CA TYR A 57 -11.12 4.83 15.65
C TYR A 57 -12.39 4.60 14.84
N LEU A 58 -12.53 3.41 14.23
CA LEU A 58 -13.63 3.18 13.29
C LEU A 58 -14.89 2.59 13.94
N LEU A 59 -14.77 1.69 14.91
CA LEU A 59 -15.94 1.07 15.52
C LEU A 59 -16.87 2.08 16.24
N PRO A 60 -16.38 3.04 17.04
CA PRO A 60 -17.23 4.04 17.67
C PRO A 60 -17.95 4.90 16.63
N ARG A 61 -17.26 5.29 15.56
CA ARG A 61 -17.84 6.06 14.45
C ARG A 61 -18.93 5.31 13.71
N ALA A 62 -18.77 4.00 13.55
CA ALA A 62 -19.79 3.17 12.91
C ALA A 62 -21.09 3.08 13.71
N LEU A 63 -21.03 3.27 15.03
CA LEU A 63 -22.24 3.33 15.86
C LEU A 63 -22.96 4.67 15.72
N GLU A 64 -22.21 5.75 15.51
CA GLU A 64 -22.73 7.12 15.39
C GLU A 64 -23.19 7.49 13.98
N ARG A 65 -22.61 6.86 12.94
CA ARG A 65 -22.83 7.20 11.54
C ARG A 65 -23.50 6.05 10.78
N PRO A 66 -24.79 6.17 10.41
CA PRO A 66 -25.54 5.13 9.71
C PRO A 66 -24.87 4.67 8.41
N MET A 67 -24.29 5.59 7.66
CA MET A 67 -23.64 5.33 6.38
C MET A 67 -22.38 4.48 6.55
N PHE A 68 -21.58 4.83 7.55
CA PHE A 68 -20.39 4.06 7.86
C PHE A 68 -20.74 2.65 8.38
N ARG A 69 -21.81 2.56 9.18
CA ARG A 69 -22.38 1.27 9.57
C ARG A 69 -22.79 0.44 8.36
N SER A 70 -23.43 1.05 7.37
CA SER A 70 -23.88 0.39 6.15
C SER A 70 -22.70 -0.10 5.30
N ALA A 71 -21.60 0.67 5.22
CA ALA A 71 -20.36 0.21 4.59
C ALA A 71 -19.79 -1.04 5.28
N ILE A 72 -19.76 -1.06 6.61
CA ILE A 72 -19.30 -2.22 7.39
C ILE A 72 -20.20 -3.44 7.16
N LEU A 73 -21.52 -3.24 7.16
CA LEU A 73 -22.49 -4.31 6.89
C LEU A 73 -22.34 -4.83 5.45
N TYR A 74 -22.08 -3.97 4.48
CA TYR A 74 -21.81 -4.34 3.09
C TYR A 74 -20.54 -5.19 2.97
N LEU A 75 -19.43 -4.78 3.61
CA LEU A 75 -18.22 -5.59 3.68
C LEU A 75 -18.51 -6.96 4.31
N ALA A 76 -19.25 -7.00 5.42
CA ALA A 76 -19.61 -8.24 6.08
C ALA A 76 -20.48 -9.16 5.20
N PHE A 77 -21.40 -8.56 4.44
CA PHE A 77 -22.22 -9.26 3.46
C PHE A 77 -21.36 -9.91 2.37
N VAL A 78 -20.47 -9.14 1.73
CA VAL A 78 -19.59 -9.65 0.66
C VAL A 78 -18.71 -10.79 1.18
N MET A 79 -18.14 -10.63 2.37
CA MET A 79 -17.30 -11.65 3.00
C MET A 79 -18.07 -12.93 3.33
N LYS A 80 -19.30 -12.82 3.85
CA LYS A 80 -20.18 -13.96 4.10
C LYS A 80 -20.52 -14.67 2.79
N ALA A 81 -20.94 -13.94 1.75
CA ALA A 81 -21.27 -14.49 0.45
C ALA A 81 -20.09 -15.26 -0.16
N ARG A 82 -18.88 -14.68 -0.10
CA ARG A 82 -17.65 -15.32 -0.56
C ARG A 82 -17.33 -16.62 0.19
N SER A 83 -17.51 -16.63 1.51
CA SER A 83 -17.29 -17.85 2.32
C SER A 83 -18.27 -18.96 1.97
N ASN A 84 -19.53 -18.61 1.69
CA ASN A 84 -20.55 -19.56 1.25
C ASN A 84 -20.23 -20.14 -0.13
N LEU A 85 -19.83 -19.29 -1.09
CA LEU A 85 -19.40 -19.71 -2.43
C LEU A 85 -18.24 -20.71 -2.41
N ALA A 86 -17.28 -20.54 -1.49
CA ALA A 86 -16.19 -21.49 -1.30
C ALA A 86 -16.70 -22.86 -0.80
N LEU A 87 -17.69 -22.88 0.09
CA LEU A 87 -18.29 -24.07 0.68
C LEU A 87 -19.28 -24.80 -0.26
N THR A 88 -20.00 -24.06 -1.11
CA THR A 88 -21.06 -24.61 -1.98
C THR A 88 -20.56 -25.20 -3.30
N SER A 89 -19.25 -25.20 -3.55
CA SER A 89 -18.64 -25.90 -4.70
C SER A 89 -18.93 -27.41 -4.75
N HIS A 90 -19.65 -27.96 -3.76
CA HIS A 90 -20.05 -29.36 -3.66
C HIS A 90 -21.56 -29.67 -3.57
N HIS A 91 -22.49 -28.70 -3.57
CA HIS A 91 -23.94 -29.02 -3.51
C HIS A 91 -24.86 -28.08 -4.31
N THR A 92 -25.84 -28.66 -5.02
CA THR A 92 -26.62 -28.10 -6.15
C THR A 92 -27.99 -27.50 -5.81
N THR A 93 -28.27 -27.08 -4.58
CA THR A 93 -29.61 -26.53 -4.22
C THR A 93 -29.48 -25.13 -3.61
N LEU A 94 -29.45 -24.08 -4.45
CA LEU A 94 -29.23 -22.71 -3.99
C LEU A 94 -29.89 -21.61 -4.86
N GLU A 95 -31.03 -21.83 -5.52
CA GLU A 95 -31.57 -20.79 -6.45
C GLU A 95 -32.47 -19.73 -5.79
N GLN A 96 -33.11 -20.01 -4.65
CA GLN A 96 -34.06 -19.07 -4.01
C GLN A 96 -33.45 -18.16 -2.93
N ASP A 97 -32.41 -18.59 -2.21
CA ASP A 97 -31.74 -17.76 -1.18
C ASP A 97 -30.83 -16.68 -1.80
N ILE A 98 -30.35 -16.87 -3.04
CA ILE A 98 -29.44 -15.93 -3.73
C ILE A 98 -30.14 -14.60 -4.07
N VAL A 99 -31.43 -14.62 -4.43
CA VAL A 99 -32.13 -13.44 -4.95
C VAL A 99 -32.36 -12.39 -3.85
N THR A 100 -32.73 -12.83 -2.64
CA THR A 100 -32.90 -11.94 -1.47
C THR A 100 -31.59 -11.37 -0.95
N ASP A 101 -30.49 -12.12 -1.07
CA ASP A 101 -29.17 -11.66 -0.65
C ASP A 101 -28.63 -10.53 -1.56
N VAL A 102 -28.88 -10.59 -2.87
CA VAL A 102 -28.40 -9.56 -3.83
C VAL A 102 -29.06 -8.20 -3.59
N GLU A 103 -30.36 -8.15 -3.29
CA GLU A 103 -31.07 -6.89 -3.00
C GLU A 103 -30.57 -6.22 -1.72
N LEU A 104 -30.32 -7.00 -0.66
CA LEU A 104 -29.77 -6.48 0.59
C LEU A 104 -28.37 -5.90 0.37
N GLY A 105 -27.51 -6.61 -0.38
CA GLY A 105 -26.16 -6.14 -0.73
C GLY A 105 -26.19 -4.80 -1.46
N SER A 106 -27.04 -4.67 -2.49
CA SER A 106 -27.18 -3.43 -3.26
C SER A 106 -27.71 -2.27 -2.40
N HIS A 107 -28.68 -2.53 -1.52
CA HIS A 107 -29.20 -1.50 -0.60
C HIS A 107 -28.12 -1.02 0.38
N LEU A 108 -27.33 -1.94 0.96
CA LEU A 108 -26.25 -1.58 1.89
C LEU A 108 -25.14 -0.78 1.19
N GLU A 109 -24.82 -1.12 -0.06
CA GLU A 109 -23.87 -0.39 -0.89
C GLU A 109 -24.36 1.04 -1.19
N GLN A 110 -25.61 1.19 -1.64
CA GLN A 110 -26.19 2.49 -1.93
C GLN A 110 -26.31 3.36 -0.67
N GLU A 111 -26.70 2.76 0.46
CA GLU A 111 -26.73 3.41 1.77
C GLU A 111 -25.31 3.67 2.33
N ALA A 112 -24.24 3.07 1.81
CA ALA A 112 -22.88 3.46 2.17
C ALA A 112 -22.42 4.68 1.36
N LEU A 113 -22.84 4.77 0.09
CA LEU A 113 -22.33 5.74 -0.88
C LEU A 113 -23.12 7.05 -0.94
N SER A 114 -24.38 7.10 -0.47
CA SER A 114 -25.22 8.31 -0.65
C SER A 114 -24.72 9.55 0.12
N GLU A 115 -23.85 9.40 1.12
CA GLU A 115 -23.23 10.51 1.86
C GLU A 115 -21.93 10.96 1.18
N ALA A 116 -21.24 10.07 0.46
CA ALA A 116 -20.06 10.44 -0.32
C ALA A 116 -20.41 11.44 -1.43
N GLU A 117 -21.56 11.27 -2.07
CA GLU A 117 -22.08 12.21 -3.07
C GLU A 117 -22.33 13.60 -2.45
N ASN A 118 -22.93 13.64 -1.26
CA ASN A 118 -23.22 14.90 -0.56
C ASN A 118 -21.93 15.59 -0.08
N THR A 119 -20.98 14.86 0.51
CA THR A 119 -19.70 15.42 0.99
C THR A 119 -18.82 15.93 -0.15
N LEU A 120 -18.92 15.33 -1.35
CA LEU A 120 -18.21 15.85 -2.53
C LEU A 120 -18.70 17.24 -2.95
N THR A 121 -19.96 17.58 -2.64
CA THR A 121 -20.60 18.87 -2.96
C THR A 121 -20.51 19.90 -1.83
N HIS A 122 -20.42 19.48 -0.57
CA HIS A 122 -20.36 20.35 0.61
C HIS A 122 -19.14 20.02 1.48
N VAL A 123 -18.04 20.75 1.28
CA VAL A 123 -16.69 20.35 1.71
C VAL A 123 -16.17 21.08 2.96
N ASP A 124 -16.99 21.91 3.61
CA ASP A 124 -16.46 22.78 4.67
C ASP A 124 -16.30 22.09 6.04
N ASP A 125 -16.75 20.84 6.18
CA ASP A 125 -16.62 20.05 7.41
C ASP A 125 -15.56 18.95 7.26
N SER A 126 -14.39 19.16 7.87
CA SER A 126 -13.27 18.22 7.87
C SER A 126 -13.62 16.90 8.58
N ASN A 127 -14.49 16.91 9.60
CA ASN A 127 -14.92 15.68 10.29
C ASN A 127 -15.88 14.87 9.42
N LEU A 128 -16.81 15.52 8.72
CA LEU A 128 -17.68 14.86 7.75
C LEU A 128 -16.86 14.23 6.62
N SER A 129 -15.88 14.98 6.10
CA SER A 129 -14.95 14.51 5.09
C SER A 129 -14.11 13.31 5.56
N LEU A 130 -13.62 13.34 6.81
CA LEU A 130 -12.86 12.24 7.40
C LEU A 130 -13.71 10.97 7.56
N ASN A 131 -14.96 11.11 7.99
CA ASN A 131 -15.92 10.00 8.07
C ASN A 131 -16.27 9.43 6.69
N THR A 132 -16.42 10.31 5.71
CA THR A 132 -16.66 9.90 4.32
C THR A 132 -15.47 9.13 3.77
N LEU A 133 -14.24 9.60 4.05
CA LEU A 133 -13.02 8.88 3.68
C LEU A 133 -12.98 7.48 4.31
N ALA A 134 -13.24 7.36 5.61
CA ALA A 134 -13.30 6.05 6.28
C ALA A 134 -14.35 5.12 5.65
N THR A 135 -15.53 5.66 5.33
CA THR A 135 -16.63 4.93 4.67
C THR A 135 -16.20 4.40 3.31
N LEU A 136 -15.62 5.25 2.47
CA LEU A 136 -15.12 4.85 1.15
C LEU A 136 -14.01 3.80 1.23
N LEU A 137 -13.16 3.83 2.26
CA LEU A 137 -12.12 2.80 2.43
C LEU A 137 -12.70 1.43 2.79
N ILE A 138 -13.74 1.38 3.62
CA ILE A 138 -14.44 0.12 3.90
C ILE A 138 -15.17 -0.41 2.66
N VAL A 139 -15.80 0.48 1.87
CA VAL A 139 -16.42 0.10 0.59
C VAL A 139 -15.38 -0.38 -0.42
N CYS A 140 -14.20 0.26 -0.50
CA CYS A 140 -13.08 -0.21 -1.32
C CYS A 140 -12.67 -1.64 -0.93
N ASN A 141 -12.57 -1.94 0.37
CA ASN A 141 -12.28 -3.30 0.84
C ASN A 141 -13.37 -4.29 0.43
N ALA A 142 -14.64 -3.88 0.45
CA ALA A 142 -15.75 -4.73 0.00
C ALA A 142 -15.68 -5.00 -1.51
N TYR A 143 -15.38 -3.99 -2.34
CA TYR A 143 -15.20 -4.20 -3.78
C TYR A 143 -14.01 -5.08 -4.11
N ILE A 144 -12.92 -4.92 -3.38
CA ILE A 144 -11.78 -5.82 -3.49
C ILE A 144 -12.22 -7.26 -3.13
N ALA A 145 -12.92 -7.43 -2.02
CA ALA A 145 -13.41 -8.74 -1.56
C ALA A 145 -14.31 -9.44 -2.60
N ALA A 146 -15.13 -8.66 -3.30
CA ALA A 146 -16.02 -9.08 -4.36
C ALA A 146 -15.34 -9.22 -5.74
N SER A 147 -14.06 -8.91 -5.86
CA SER A 147 -13.34 -8.83 -7.15
C SER A 147 -14.00 -7.86 -8.15
N ASN A 148 -14.64 -6.80 -7.65
CA ASN A 148 -15.26 -5.74 -8.46
C ASN A 148 -14.29 -4.58 -8.67
N SER A 149 -13.39 -4.77 -9.64
CA SER A 149 -12.34 -3.82 -10.01
C SER A 149 -12.83 -2.44 -10.42
N ARG A 150 -13.91 -2.40 -11.21
CA ARG A 150 -14.46 -1.16 -11.76
C ARG A 150 -15.01 -0.27 -10.64
N SER A 151 -15.83 -0.83 -9.77
CA SER A 151 -16.38 -0.06 -8.64
C SER A 151 -15.29 0.32 -7.63
N PHE A 152 -14.29 -0.55 -7.42
CA PHE A 152 -13.12 -0.21 -6.61
C PHE A 152 -12.39 1.03 -7.14
N LEU A 153 -12.09 1.10 -8.45
CA LEU A 153 -11.39 2.25 -9.02
C LEU A 153 -12.16 3.56 -8.79
N ILE A 154 -13.47 3.57 -9.10
CA ILE A 154 -14.33 4.75 -8.93
C ILE A 154 -14.37 5.18 -7.46
N CYS A 155 -14.57 4.23 -6.55
CA CYS A 155 -14.62 4.50 -5.11
C CYS A 155 -13.28 4.99 -4.56
N SER A 156 -12.16 4.42 -5.03
CA SER A 156 -10.81 4.81 -4.61
C SER A 156 -10.46 6.21 -5.11
N GLU A 157 -10.89 6.58 -6.32
CA GLU A 157 -10.71 7.93 -6.87
C GLU A 157 -11.45 8.97 -6.02
N GLN A 158 -12.70 8.69 -5.63
CA GLN A 158 -13.45 9.55 -4.71
C GLN A 158 -12.73 9.68 -3.35
N ALA A 159 -12.21 8.57 -2.82
CA ALA A 159 -11.44 8.58 -1.58
C ALA A 159 -10.17 9.46 -1.71
N PHE A 160 -9.47 9.40 -2.84
CA PHE A 160 -8.31 10.27 -3.10
C PHE A 160 -8.68 11.75 -3.18
N ILE A 161 -9.80 12.08 -3.83
CA ILE A 161 -10.28 13.46 -3.90
C ILE A 161 -10.52 14.02 -2.49
N ILE A 162 -11.21 13.25 -1.63
CA ILE A 162 -11.48 13.66 -0.24
C ILE A 162 -10.18 13.75 0.56
N ALA A 163 -9.30 12.76 0.45
CA ALA A 163 -8.00 12.77 1.13
C ALA A 163 -7.14 13.99 0.74
N ARG A 164 -7.14 14.37 -0.55
CA ARG A 164 -6.41 15.54 -1.03
C ARG A 164 -6.96 16.85 -0.47
N LYS A 165 -8.28 16.95 -0.29
CA LYS A 165 -8.90 18.14 0.31
C LYS A 165 -8.57 18.25 1.80
N LEU A 166 -8.62 17.13 2.52
CA LEU A 166 -8.29 17.05 3.94
C LEU A 166 -6.80 17.28 4.26
N SER A 167 -5.89 17.03 3.32
CA SER A 167 -4.44 17.05 3.59
C SER A 167 -3.91 18.40 4.08
N GLY A 168 -4.57 19.52 3.72
CA GLY A 168 -4.20 20.85 4.21
C GLY A 168 -4.49 21.04 5.70
N GLU A 169 -5.65 20.58 6.17
CA GLU A 169 -6.15 20.82 7.53
C GLU A 169 -5.80 19.69 8.51
N MET A 170 -5.69 18.45 8.01
CA MET A 170 -5.61 17.25 8.85
C MET A 170 -4.26 16.52 8.75
N CYS A 171 -3.21 17.16 8.20
CA CYS A 171 -1.90 16.53 8.00
C CYS A 171 -1.23 15.97 9.28
N CYS A 172 -1.61 16.46 10.46
CA CYS A 172 -1.13 16.00 11.76
C CYS A 172 -2.14 15.11 12.51
N ASN A 173 -3.33 14.87 11.96
CA ASN A 173 -4.33 14.02 12.59
C ASN A 173 -3.97 12.54 12.35
N GLU A 174 -3.73 11.79 13.42
CA GLU A 174 -3.29 10.38 13.35
C GLU A 174 -4.27 9.48 12.59
N GLU A 175 -5.57 9.71 12.76
CA GLU A 175 -6.61 8.94 12.09
C GLU A 175 -6.62 9.24 10.59
N PHE A 176 -6.54 10.50 10.19
CA PHE A 176 -6.42 10.88 8.79
C PHE A 176 -5.19 10.25 8.14
N ILE A 177 -4.03 10.30 8.83
CA ILE A 177 -2.79 9.68 8.34
C ILE A 177 -3.00 8.17 8.13
N PHE A 178 -3.59 7.48 9.10
CA PHE A 178 -3.89 6.05 9.01
C PHE A 178 -4.80 5.73 7.81
N LEU A 179 -5.86 6.51 7.59
CA LEU A 179 -6.79 6.31 6.47
C LEU A 179 -6.11 6.54 5.11
N VAL A 180 -5.28 7.59 4.99
CA VAL A 180 -4.52 7.85 3.76
C VAL A 180 -3.50 6.74 3.49
N GLN A 181 -2.89 6.17 4.54
CA GLN A 181 -2.00 5.01 4.39
C GLN A 181 -2.75 3.78 3.89
N CYS A 182 -3.93 3.49 4.46
CA CYS A 182 -4.80 2.41 3.99
C CYS A 182 -5.16 2.61 2.51
N LEU A 183 -5.52 3.84 2.12
CA LEU A 183 -5.84 4.19 0.74
C LEU A 183 -4.65 3.99 -0.20
N GLY A 184 -3.49 4.53 0.17
CA GLY A 184 -2.26 4.42 -0.61
C GLY A 184 -1.83 2.97 -0.78
N TYR A 185 -1.96 2.15 0.26
CA TYR A 185 -1.69 0.72 0.19
C TYR A 185 -2.67 -0.02 -0.72
N MET A 186 -3.98 0.18 -0.54
CA MET A 186 -5.01 -0.43 -1.40
C MET A 186 -4.80 -0.08 -2.87
N HIS A 187 -4.54 1.19 -3.16
CA HIS A 187 -4.29 1.65 -4.53
C HIS A 187 -3.00 1.07 -5.10
N THR A 188 -1.92 1.03 -4.32
CA THR A 188 -0.65 0.44 -4.74
C THR A 188 -0.83 -1.05 -5.00
N ALA A 189 -1.41 -1.80 -4.07
CA ALA A 189 -1.69 -3.23 -4.24
C ALA A 189 -2.57 -3.51 -5.48
N ALA A 190 -3.56 -2.68 -5.74
CA ALA A 190 -4.44 -2.78 -6.89
C ALA A 190 -3.73 -2.48 -8.22
N MET A 191 -2.94 -1.41 -8.29
CA MET A 191 -2.14 -1.02 -9.46
C MET A 191 -1.06 -2.05 -9.84
N LEU A 192 -0.71 -2.92 -8.89
CA LEU A 192 0.34 -3.91 -9.02
C LEU A 192 -0.19 -5.34 -9.23
N SER A 193 -1.50 -5.55 -9.13
CA SER A 193 -2.13 -6.84 -9.42
C SER A 193 -2.28 -7.04 -10.94
N PRO A 194 -1.70 -8.08 -11.57
CA PRO A 194 -1.58 -8.12 -13.03
C PRO A 194 -2.79 -8.73 -13.76
N GLY A 195 -3.96 -8.84 -13.09
CA GLY A 195 -5.22 -9.26 -13.70
C GLY A 195 -6.38 -9.07 -12.74
N ASN A 196 -7.56 -8.67 -13.26
CA ASN A 196 -8.87 -8.50 -12.59
C ASN A 196 -8.89 -8.34 -11.05
N TYR A 197 -7.94 -7.58 -10.48
CA TYR A 197 -7.88 -7.22 -9.07
C TYR A 197 -8.12 -8.43 -8.15
N ASN A 198 -7.35 -9.51 -8.35
CA ASN A 198 -7.39 -10.73 -7.51
C ASN A 198 -6.76 -10.48 -6.13
N LEU A 199 -7.32 -9.52 -5.41
CA LEU A 199 -6.95 -9.11 -4.07
C LEU A 199 -7.98 -9.77 -3.11
N LYS A 200 -7.51 -10.54 -2.11
CA LYS A 200 -8.39 -11.21 -1.13
C LYS A 200 -8.59 -10.32 0.12
N ALA A 201 -9.83 -9.90 0.41
CA ALA A 201 -10.18 -9.28 1.70
C ALA A 201 -10.56 -10.40 2.70
N PRO A 202 -10.40 -10.23 4.03
CA PRO A 202 -10.13 -9.01 4.80
C PRO A 202 -8.62 -8.75 5.02
N ASP A 203 -7.78 -9.50 4.30
CA ASP A 203 -6.35 -9.65 4.59
C ASP A 203 -5.56 -8.33 4.54
N PHE A 204 -6.09 -7.29 3.88
CA PHE A 204 -5.49 -5.95 3.72
C PHE A 204 -5.27 -5.19 5.01
N LEU A 205 -6.21 -5.28 5.94
CA LEU A 205 -6.13 -4.51 7.17
C LEU A 205 -5.31 -5.28 8.24
N SER A 206 -5.14 -6.60 8.06
CA SER A 206 -4.24 -7.40 8.89
C SER A 206 -2.77 -7.03 8.65
N ILE A 207 -2.34 -6.85 7.40
CA ILE A 207 -0.96 -6.52 7.06
C ILE A 207 -0.51 -5.17 7.66
N ILE A 208 -1.46 -4.24 7.87
CA ILE A 208 -1.23 -2.87 8.37
C ILE A 208 -0.87 -2.85 9.88
N SER A 209 -0.83 -3.99 10.57
CA SER A 209 -0.83 -4.01 12.04
C SER A 209 0.19 -4.92 12.72
N SER A 210 1.11 -5.49 11.96
CA SER A 210 2.16 -6.36 12.50
C SER A 210 3.32 -5.62 13.17
N HIS A 211 3.10 -4.43 13.71
CA HIS A 211 4.14 -3.62 14.34
C HIS A 211 3.72 -3.27 15.76
N ASP A 212 4.26 -4.06 16.69
CA ASP A 212 4.34 -3.70 18.10
C ASP A 212 5.36 -2.57 18.23
N CYS A 213 4.94 -1.40 18.74
CA CYS A 213 5.86 -0.45 19.35
C CYS A 213 5.85 -0.73 20.85
N PRO A 214 6.88 -1.35 21.45
CA PRO A 214 6.87 -1.63 22.86
C PRO A 214 6.84 -0.31 23.66
N ARG A 215 5.94 -0.23 24.64
CA ARG A 215 6.00 0.80 25.68
C ARG A 215 7.33 0.64 26.42
N TYR A 216 8.14 1.68 26.40
CA TYR A 216 9.37 1.78 27.17
C TYR A 216 9.02 2.14 28.61
N ASP A 217 9.04 1.16 29.51
CA ASP A 217 9.17 1.44 30.93
C ASP A 217 10.65 1.75 31.21
N PRO A 218 10.98 2.94 31.75
CA PRO A 218 12.36 3.27 32.08
C PRO A 218 12.87 2.28 33.13
N PRO A 219 14.12 1.80 33.01
CA PRO A 219 14.68 0.89 34.00
C PRO A 219 14.68 1.56 35.37
N GLU A 220 14.18 0.84 36.38
CA GLU A 220 14.31 1.23 37.77
C GLU A 220 15.79 1.52 38.07
N SER A 221 16.04 2.70 38.63
CA SER A 221 17.36 3.15 39.02
C SER A 221 18.06 2.11 39.90
N PRO A 222 19.31 1.70 39.59
CA PRO A 222 19.99 0.68 40.37
C PRO A 222 20.25 1.19 41.79
N ASP A 223 19.82 0.40 42.76
CA ASP A 223 20.01 0.65 44.19
C ASP A 223 21.51 0.61 44.53
N LEU A 224 22.04 1.75 44.98
CA LEU A 224 23.48 2.04 45.10
C LEU A 224 24.11 1.46 46.39
N THR A 225 23.50 0.47 47.05
CA THR A 225 23.92 0.03 48.38
C THR A 225 24.51 -1.38 48.45
N SER A 226 25.45 -1.73 47.54
CA SER A 226 26.25 -2.96 47.71
C SER A 226 27.77 -2.71 47.62
N PRO A 227 28.60 -3.24 48.55
CA PRO A 227 30.02 -2.89 48.61
C PRO A 227 30.87 -3.71 47.64
N ARG A 228 31.72 -2.99 46.89
CA ARG A 228 32.72 -3.49 45.94
C ARG A 228 33.76 -4.40 46.59
N ARG A 229 33.98 -5.59 46.01
CA ARG A 229 35.23 -6.36 46.15
C ARG A 229 36.07 -6.19 44.89
N ASN A 230 37.34 -5.87 45.11
CA ASN A 230 38.35 -5.50 44.12
C ASN A 230 38.66 -6.62 43.11
N VAL A 231 38.09 -6.51 41.92
CA VAL A 231 38.59 -7.06 40.64
C VAL A 231 38.32 -5.97 39.58
N ALA A 232 39.02 -4.83 39.67
CA ALA A 232 38.47 -3.54 39.19
C ALA A 232 39.20 -2.86 38.01
N ASN A 233 40.26 -3.42 37.42
CA ASN A 233 41.01 -2.67 36.39
C ASN A 233 40.93 -3.24 34.96
N GLN A 234 40.52 -4.50 34.79
CA GLN A 234 40.35 -5.11 33.46
C GLN A 234 38.88 -5.07 33.01
N THR A 235 37.97 -5.28 33.96
CA THR A 235 36.51 -5.18 33.79
C THR A 235 36.05 -3.74 33.52
N ASP A 236 36.64 -2.73 34.14
CA ASP A 236 36.23 -1.32 33.95
C ASP A 236 36.57 -0.78 32.54
N PHE A 237 37.62 -1.29 31.89
CA PHE A 237 37.96 -0.91 30.52
C PHE A 237 37.03 -1.58 29.51
N GLU A 238 36.77 -2.88 29.67
CA GLU A 238 35.81 -3.62 28.84
C GLU A 238 34.39 -3.05 28.97
N VAL A 239 33.93 -2.75 30.18
CA VAL A 239 32.61 -2.16 30.42
C VAL A 239 32.50 -0.76 29.82
N ARG A 240 33.56 0.07 29.89
CA ARG A 240 33.57 1.39 29.23
C ARG A 240 33.60 1.28 27.71
N SER A 241 34.33 0.31 27.15
CA SER A 241 34.35 0.05 25.71
C SER A 241 32.97 -0.35 25.22
N GLN A 242 32.34 -1.32 25.89
CA GLN A 242 30.97 -1.77 25.58
C GLN A 242 29.93 -0.65 25.72
N HIS A 243 30.05 0.22 26.73
CA HIS A 243 29.14 1.35 26.91
C HIS A 243 29.29 2.41 25.82
N LEU A 244 30.53 2.74 25.43
CA LEU A 244 30.80 3.68 24.33
C LEU A 244 30.34 3.12 22.98
N GLU A 245 30.46 1.81 22.77
CA GLU A 245 29.95 1.12 21.59
C GLU A 245 28.42 1.10 21.57
N ALA A 246 27.74 0.77 22.68
CA ALA A 246 26.29 0.85 22.78
C ALA A 246 25.76 2.28 22.51
N LEU A 247 26.47 3.31 22.98
CA LEU A 247 26.18 4.71 22.66
C LEU A 247 26.41 5.02 21.18
N ALA A 248 27.47 4.49 20.57
CA ALA A 248 27.73 4.62 19.15
C ALA A 248 26.65 3.93 18.31
N ILE A 249 26.18 2.74 18.71
CA ILE A 249 25.05 2.03 18.09
C ILE A 249 23.78 2.85 18.20
N LYS A 250 23.47 3.35 19.39
CA LYS A 250 22.28 4.17 19.61
C LYS A 250 22.31 5.43 18.76
N ARG A 251 23.47 6.09 18.68
CA ARG A 251 23.68 7.27 17.84
C ARG A 251 23.61 6.94 16.36
N LEU A 252 24.20 5.84 15.92
CA LEU A 252 24.11 5.38 14.52
C LEU A 252 22.68 4.99 14.16
N ARG A 253 21.93 4.27 15.02
CA ARG A 253 20.49 4.01 14.83
C ARG A 253 19.72 5.31 14.72
N GLN A 254 20.00 6.29 15.59
CA GLN A 254 19.34 7.60 15.55
C GLN A 254 19.68 8.38 14.29
N GLU A 255 20.95 8.47 13.90
CA GLU A 255 21.40 9.16 12.68
C GLU A 255 20.91 8.46 11.41
N PHE A 256 20.87 7.13 11.42
CA PHE A 256 20.39 6.33 10.32
C PHE A 256 18.87 6.42 10.15
N ASN A 257 18.11 6.27 11.24
CA ASN A 257 16.66 6.49 11.25
C ASN A 257 16.34 7.95 10.89
N ALA A 258 17.07 8.93 11.43
CA ALA A 258 16.84 10.34 11.14
C ALA A 258 17.15 10.74 9.68
N SER A 259 18.13 10.10 9.05
CA SER A 259 18.68 10.59 7.79
C SER A 259 17.93 10.16 6.54
N CYS A 260 17.22 9.04 6.59
CA CYS A 260 16.80 8.42 5.34
C CYS A 260 15.42 7.78 5.35
N PHE A 261 14.82 7.42 6.48
CA PHE A 261 13.38 7.15 6.64
C PHE A 261 12.98 7.35 8.11
N SER A 262 13.05 8.59 8.60
CA SER A 262 12.52 8.91 9.94
C SER A 262 11.01 8.75 10.02
N ASP A 263 10.41 8.50 8.86
CA ASP A 263 9.01 8.38 8.53
C ASP A 263 8.64 6.96 8.07
N ILE A 264 9.41 5.91 8.44
CA ILE A 264 8.94 4.52 8.28
C ILE A 264 7.59 4.44 8.95
N ILE A 265 6.58 4.16 8.14
CA ILE A 265 5.24 3.97 8.63
C ILE A 265 5.25 2.62 9.35
N PRO A 266 5.08 2.58 10.69
CA PRO A 266 5.10 1.33 11.44
C PRO A 266 3.86 0.49 11.16
N THR A 267 3.16 0.64 10.04
CA THR A 267 2.03 -0.22 9.67
C THR A 267 2.31 -0.94 8.37
N THR A 268 3.04 -0.28 7.46
CA THR A 268 3.36 -0.84 6.14
C THR A 268 4.82 -1.27 6.04
N GLY A 269 5.68 -0.84 6.97
CA GLY A 269 7.14 -0.95 6.84
C GLY A 269 7.72 -0.10 5.70
N ILE A 270 6.87 0.68 5.01
CA ILE A 270 7.22 1.59 3.92
C ILE A 270 7.35 2.99 4.51
N SER A 271 8.34 3.75 4.08
CA SER A 271 8.41 5.16 4.47
C SER A 271 7.34 6.02 3.80
N ARG A 272 6.85 7.05 4.51
CA ARG A 272 5.91 8.04 3.93
C ARG A 272 6.47 8.68 2.65
N SER A 273 7.77 8.97 2.63
CA SER A 273 8.49 9.48 1.46
C SER A 273 8.40 8.52 0.28
N MET A 274 8.56 7.21 0.51
CA MET A 274 8.42 6.19 -0.52
C MET A 274 6.97 6.05 -1.00
N THR A 275 6.00 6.08 -0.09
CA THR A 275 4.57 6.10 -0.46
C THR A 275 4.24 7.29 -1.37
N GLN A 276 4.73 8.49 -1.04
CA GLN A 276 4.53 9.69 -1.86
C GLN A 276 5.13 9.54 -3.25
N ILE A 277 6.32 8.96 -3.36
CA ILE A 277 6.99 8.71 -4.64
C ILE A 277 6.19 7.71 -5.48
N LEU A 278 5.79 6.58 -4.90
CA LEU A 278 4.99 5.58 -5.61
C LEU A 278 3.66 6.17 -6.11
N TYR A 279 3.00 6.98 -5.26
CA TYR A 279 1.80 7.72 -5.63
C TYR A 279 2.05 8.67 -6.80
N ASN A 280 3.13 9.47 -6.74
CA ASN A 280 3.48 10.41 -7.80
C ASN A 280 3.78 9.69 -9.13
N ILE A 281 4.46 8.53 -9.09
CA ILE A 281 4.69 7.68 -10.27
C ILE A 281 3.35 7.21 -10.85
N GLY A 282 2.44 6.69 -10.00
CA GLY A 282 1.12 6.25 -10.42
C GLY A 282 0.31 7.36 -11.08
N ARG A 283 0.26 8.54 -10.44
CA ARG A 283 -0.38 9.75 -10.97
C ARG A 283 0.19 10.16 -12.32
N LEU A 284 1.52 10.19 -12.48
CA LEU A 284 2.15 10.54 -13.74
C LEU A 284 1.90 9.48 -14.82
N GLY A 285 1.92 8.19 -14.46
CA GLY A 285 1.57 7.11 -15.38
C GLY A 285 0.14 7.23 -15.91
N GLN A 286 -0.83 7.49 -15.04
CA GLN A 286 -2.22 7.74 -15.41
C GLN A 286 -2.34 8.99 -16.29
N THR A 287 -1.71 10.08 -15.87
CA THR A 287 -1.68 11.35 -16.60
C THR A 287 -1.18 11.15 -18.02
N ARG A 288 -0.04 10.49 -18.20
CA ARG A 288 0.53 10.18 -19.53
C ARG A 288 -0.39 9.30 -20.37
N SER A 289 -1.08 8.33 -19.77
CA SER A 289 -2.06 7.49 -20.47
C SER A 289 -3.22 8.32 -21.01
N THR A 290 -3.78 9.19 -20.18
CA THR A 290 -4.85 10.12 -20.56
C THR A 290 -4.42 11.06 -21.68
N VAL A 291 -3.22 11.65 -21.60
CA VAL A 291 -2.74 12.55 -22.66
C VAL A 291 -2.48 11.80 -23.96
N SER A 292 -1.96 10.57 -23.90
CA SER A 292 -1.79 9.72 -25.09
C SER A 292 -3.12 9.47 -25.82
N GLN A 293 -4.26 9.53 -25.13
CA GLN A 293 -5.60 9.38 -25.71
C GLN A 293 -6.17 10.69 -26.25
N LEU A 294 -5.82 11.83 -25.66
CA LEU A 294 -6.36 13.16 -26.01
C LEU A 294 -5.65 13.82 -27.20
N GLY A 295 -4.48 13.32 -27.61
CA GLY A 295 -3.70 13.87 -28.73
C GLY A 295 -2.94 15.16 -28.39
N ASP A 296 -2.12 15.64 -29.34
CA ASP A 296 -1.10 16.70 -29.14
C ASP A 296 -1.63 18.12 -28.89
N GLN A 297 -2.93 18.32 -28.65
CA GLN A 297 -3.53 19.67 -28.64
C GLN A 297 -3.29 20.49 -27.35
N ASN A 298 -2.65 19.92 -26.32
CA ASN A 298 -2.47 20.57 -25.01
C ASN A 298 -0.99 20.76 -24.61
N HIS A 299 -0.28 21.68 -25.27
CA HIS A 299 1.14 21.97 -25.01
C HIS A 299 1.44 22.31 -23.53
N TRP A 300 0.65 23.20 -22.92
CA TRP A 300 0.83 23.62 -21.52
C TRP A 300 0.72 22.46 -20.51
N PHE A 301 -0.05 21.44 -20.86
CA PHE A 301 -0.22 20.25 -20.03
C PHE A 301 1.04 19.39 -20.05
N TRP A 302 1.69 19.26 -21.22
CA TRP A 302 2.96 18.57 -21.36
C TRP A 302 4.08 19.26 -20.58
N GLU A 303 4.16 20.58 -20.58
CA GLU A 303 5.16 21.33 -19.79
C GLU A 303 5.01 21.06 -18.28
N THR A 304 3.77 21.05 -17.78
CA THR A 304 3.50 20.74 -16.35
C THR A 304 3.85 19.29 -16.03
N PHE A 305 3.52 18.36 -16.92
CA PHE A 305 3.86 16.95 -16.79
C PHE A 305 5.37 16.72 -16.78
N GLU A 306 6.12 17.37 -17.66
CA GLU A 306 7.58 17.28 -17.73
C GLU A 306 8.25 17.86 -16.49
N ALA A 307 7.80 19.02 -16.01
CA ALA A 307 8.31 19.60 -14.77
C ALA A 307 8.07 18.68 -13.55
N ASP A 308 6.88 18.09 -13.43
CA ASP A 308 6.57 17.12 -12.36
C ASP A 308 7.41 15.85 -12.49
N LEU A 309 7.66 15.38 -13.72
CA LEU A 309 8.49 14.22 -14.03
C LEU A 309 9.95 14.44 -13.65
N ASP A 310 10.53 15.58 -14.05
CA ASP A 310 11.91 15.95 -13.73
C ASP A 310 12.10 16.16 -12.23
N GLY A 311 11.13 16.80 -11.56
CA GLY A 311 11.14 16.94 -10.11
C GLY A 311 11.14 15.60 -9.38
N LEU A 312 10.36 14.64 -9.86
CA LEU A 312 10.29 13.29 -9.27
C LEU A 312 11.57 12.47 -9.54
N GLU A 313 12.15 12.58 -10.73
CA GLU A 313 13.42 11.92 -11.06
C GLU A 313 14.56 12.46 -10.20
N LEU A 314 14.65 13.80 -10.06
CA LEU A 314 15.61 14.44 -9.17
C LEU A 314 15.43 13.99 -7.71
N GLN A 315 14.19 13.89 -7.23
CA GLN A 315 13.89 13.41 -5.89
C GLN A 315 14.37 11.97 -5.68
N LEU A 316 14.09 11.07 -6.64
CA LEU A 316 14.55 9.68 -6.62
C LEU A 316 16.08 9.57 -6.64
N ASP A 317 16.75 10.35 -7.50
CA ASP A 317 18.21 10.37 -7.57
C ASP A 317 18.84 10.86 -6.27
N GLN A 318 18.29 11.92 -5.66
CA GLN A 318 18.76 12.41 -4.36
C GLN A 318 18.60 11.37 -3.26
N ILE A 319 17.48 10.63 -3.24
CA ILE A 319 17.26 9.54 -2.28
C ILE A 319 18.28 8.43 -2.50
N LEU A 320 18.50 7.99 -3.75
CA LEU A 320 19.48 6.95 -4.05
C LEU A 320 20.90 7.35 -3.68
N ILE A 321 21.30 8.60 -3.94
CA ILE A 321 22.62 9.12 -3.56
C ILE A 321 22.79 9.13 -2.04
N ARG A 322 21.80 9.66 -1.31
CA ARG A 322 21.82 9.66 0.16
C ARG A 322 21.88 8.23 0.68
N ARG A 323 21.03 7.35 0.19
CA ARG A 323 20.96 5.95 0.59
C ARG A 323 22.26 5.22 0.38
N ASN A 324 22.87 5.30 -0.81
CA ASN A 324 24.17 4.67 -1.05
C ASN A 324 25.23 5.14 -0.04
N LYS A 325 25.27 6.44 0.27
CA LYS A 325 26.20 6.98 1.27
C LYS A 325 25.94 6.41 2.67
N TYR A 326 24.69 6.34 3.11
CA TYR A 326 24.33 5.86 4.44
C TYR A 326 24.41 4.34 4.58
N THR A 327 23.99 3.57 3.57
CA THR A 327 24.06 2.11 3.58
C THR A 327 25.51 1.66 3.70
N THR A 328 26.45 2.24 2.95
CA THR A 328 27.88 1.92 3.09
C THR A 328 28.42 2.23 4.48
N ALA A 329 28.07 3.39 5.05
CA ALA A 329 28.52 3.77 6.40
C ALA A 329 27.91 2.84 7.47
N PHE A 330 26.64 2.51 7.33
CA PHE A 330 25.90 1.66 8.25
C PHE A 330 26.37 0.21 8.20
N GLU A 331 26.53 -0.37 7.00
CA GLU A 331 27.09 -1.72 6.83
C GLU A 331 28.52 -1.81 7.39
N ALA A 332 29.34 -0.78 7.18
CA ALA A 332 30.68 -0.73 7.78
C ALA A 332 30.62 -0.74 9.31
N SER A 333 29.65 -0.04 9.91
CA SER A 333 29.42 -0.05 11.35
C SER A 333 28.87 -1.39 11.85
N VAL A 334 27.88 -1.98 11.19
CA VAL A 334 27.33 -3.30 11.53
C VAL A 334 28.42 -4.37 11.45
N ASN A 335 29.26 -4.36 10.42
CA ASN A 335 30.37 -5.31 10.28
C ASN A 335 31.40 -5.17 11.40
N ARG A 336 31.67 -3.95 11.89
CA ARG A 336 32.52 -3.73 13.06
C ARG A 336 31.91 -4.30 14.34
N LEU A 337 30.59 -4.23 14.48
CA LEU A 337 29.87 -4.74 15.65
C LEU A 337 29.77 -6.27 15.65
N ASN A 338 29.56 -6.87 14.47
CA ASN A 338 29.55 -8.33 14.30
C ASN A 338 30.92 -8.98 14.63
N LEU A 339 31.99 -8.20 14.70
CA LEU A 339 33.31 -8.65 15.16
C LEU A 339 33.45 -8.65 16.69
N ILE A 340 32.54 -7.99 17.41
CA ILE A 340 32.68 -7.68 18.85
C ILE A 340 31.75 -8.54 19.71
N GLU A 341 30.59 -8.96 19.20
CA GLU A 341 29.62 -9.74 19.99
C GLU A 341 29.35 -11.15 19.45
N ASP A 342 29.24 -12.08 20.40
CA ASP A 342 28.80 -13.46 20.25
C ASP A 342 27.31 -13.51 19.86
N GLN A 343 27.04 -13.16 18.60
CA GLN A 343 25.94 -13.42 17.64
C GLN A 343 24.49 -13.66 18.07
N SER A 344 24.13 -13.62 19.36
CA SER A 344 22.80 -14.00 19.80
C SER A 344 22.04 -12.79 20.36
N LYS A 345 21.00 -12.37 19.61
CA LYS A 345 19.69 -11.88 20.11
C LYS A 345 19.32 -10.39 19.97
N ASP A 346 19.98 -9.57 19.15
CA ASP A 346 19.33 -8.31 18.76
C ASP A 346 18.45 -8.50 17.51
N GLU A 347 17.34 -9.23 17.69
CA GLU A 347 16.32 -9.46 16.65
C GLU A 347 15.78 -8.11 16.11
N ASP A 348 15.73 -7.07 16.94
CA ASP A 348 15.28 -5.73 16.56
C ASP A 348 16.26 -5.04 15.60
N LEU A 349 17.57 -5.19 15.85
CA LEU A 349 18.60 -4.68 14.94
C LEU A 349 18.48 -5.37 13.58
N GLN A 350 18.39 -6.70 13.56
CA GLN A 350 18.29 -7.45 12.31
C GLN A 350 17.00 -7.09 11.55
N HIS A 351 15.88 -6.96 12.25
CA HIS A 351 14.62 -6.52 11.65
C HIS A 351 14.74 -5.12 11.03
N THR A 352 15.41 -4.19 11.71
CA THR A 352 15.69 -2.84 11.20
C THR A 352 16.55 -2.89 9.94
N ILE A 353 17.60 -3.73 9.93
CA ILE A 353 18.47 -3.91 8.75
C ILE A 353 17.64 -4.42 7.56
N ASP A 354 16.80 -5.43 7.79
CA ASP A 354 15.98 -6.03 6.73
C ASP A 354 14.94 -5.05 6.19
N LEU A 355 14.26 -4.28 7.05
CA LEU A 355 13.32 -3.23 6.63
C LEU A 355 13.99 -2.18 5.76
N ASN A 356 15.24 -1.82 6.06
CA ASN A 356 15.96 -0.85 5.25
C ASN A 356 16.34 -1.41 3.89
N ARG A 357 16.81 -2.66 3.82
CA ARG A 357 17.04 -3.36 2.54
C ARG A 357 15.76 -3.44 1.71
N TYR A 358 14.62 -3.69 2.35
CA TYR A 358 13.32 -3.71 1.70
C TYR A 358 12.98 -2.34 1.09
N ASN A 359 13.08 -1.27 1.88
CA ASN A 359 12.78 0.06 1.36
C ASN A 359 13.78 0.50 0.27
N ASP A 360 15.06 0.14 0.35
CA ASP A 360 16.03 0.39 -0.72
C ASP A 360 15.60 -0.34 -2.01
N ALA A 361 15.11 -1.58 -1.89
CA ALA A 361 14.55 -2.31 -3.03
C ALA A 361 13.33 -1.59 -3.61
N LEU A 362 12.47 -0.99 -2.78
CA LEU A 362 11.33 -0.19 -3.22
C LEU A 362 11.76 1.05 -4.01
N VAL A 363 12.81 1.76 -3.59
CA VAL A 363 13.33 2.92 -4.32
C VAL A 363 13.78 2.51 -5.72
N HIS A 364 14.46 1.37 -5.84
CA HIS A 364 14.84 0.83 -7.15
C HIS A 364 13.63 0.40 -7.99
N CYS A 365 12.61 -0.19 -7.37
CA CYS A 365 11.36 -0.54 -8.06
C CYS A 365 10.58 0.70 -8.54
N ALA A 366 10.58 1.77 -7.74
CA ALA A 366 10.03 3.05 -8.14
C ALA A 366 10.78 3.65 -9.33
N ARG A 367 12.11 3.59 -9.33
CA ARG A 367 12.91 4.01 -10.49
C ARG A 367 12.60 3.19 -11.74
N ILE A 368 12.45 1.86 -11.61
CA ILE A 368 12.02 0.99 -12.71
C ILE A 368 10.66 1.46 -13.26
N ALA A 369 9.67 1.63 -12.38
CA ALA A 369 8.32 2.03 -12.78
C ALA A 369 8.30 3.42 -13.45
N LEU A 370 9.08 4.37 -12.94
CA LEU A 370 9.25 5.69 -13.56
C LEU A 370 9.82 5.56 -14.98
N LEU A 371 10.93 4.83 -15.14
CA LEU A 371 11.61 4.69 -16.43
C LEU A 371 10.74 3.93 -17.45
N GLU A 372 10.21 2.79 -17.06
CA GLU A 372 9.45 1.90 -17.95
C GLU A 372 8.04 2.46 -18.26
N ARG A 373 7.27 2.86 -17.24
CA ARG A 373 5.85 3.19 -17.42
C ARG A 373 5.63 4.65 -17.76
N VAL A 374 6.39 5.55 -17.12
CA VAL A 374 6.22 7.00 -17.30
C VAL A 374 7.11 7.50 -18.42
N LYS A 375 8.41 7.19 -18.43
CA LYS A 375 9.33 7.66 -19.49
C LYS A 375 9.30 6.77 -20.74
N ARG A 376 8.74 5.56 -20.66
CA ARG A 376 8.74 4.55 -21.76
C ARG A 376 10.15 4.25 -22.28
N VAL A 377 11.09 4.19 -21.35
CA VAL A 377 12.46 3.78 -21.63
C VAL A 377 12.46 2.29 -22.00
N GLU A 378 13.25 1.93 -23.01
CA GLU A 378 13.33 0.56 -23.51
C GLU A 378 13.82 -0.42 -22.42
N PRO A 379 13.28 -1.65 -22.33
CA PRO A 379 13.62 -2.62 -21.27
C PRO A 379 15.10 -3.01 -21.16
N GLY A 380 15.92 -2.71 -22.17
CA GLY A 380 17.37 -2.94 -22.18
C GLY A 380 18.21 -1.75 -21.70
N ASP A 381 17.60 -0.63 -21.33
CA ASP A 381 18.34 0.54 -20.83
C ASP A 381 19.14 0.17 -19.58
N GLU A 382 20.38 0.68 -19.52
CA GLU A 382 21.33 0.39 -18.44
C GLU A 382 20.77 0.78 -17.06
N ARG A 383 20.00 1.86 -16.97
CA ARG A 383 19.41 2.34 -15.71
C ARG A 383 18.33 1.39 -15.20
N ILE A 384 17.52 0.84 -16.12
CA ILE A 384 16.50 -0.17 -15.79
C ILE A 384 17.20 -1.46 -15.36
N THR A 385 18.19 -1.91 -16.13
CA THR A 385 18.96 -3.14 -15.84
C THR A 385 19.65 -3.04 -14.48
N THR A 386 20.34 -1.92 -14.22
CA THR A 386 21.03 -1.65 -12.95
C THR A 386 20.06 -1.63 -11.78
N SER A 387 18.92 -0.94 -11.92
CA SER A 387 17.91 -0.87 -10.86
C SER A 387 17.28 -2.24 -10.59
N THR A 388 17.05 -3.03 -11.64
CA THR A 388 16.53 -4.40 -11.55
C THR A 388 17.49 -5.30 -10.78
N GLN A 389 18.77 -5.30 -11.16
CA GLN A 389 19.80 -6.08 -10.47
C GLN A 389 19.94 -5.66 -9.01
N ARG A 390 19.91 -4.35 -8.74
CA ARG A 390 20.06 -3.83 -7.37
C ARG A 390 18.85 -4.18 -6.51
N ALA A 391 17.63 -4.07 -7.02
CA ALA A 391 16.41 -4.48 -6.32
C ALA A 391 16.44 -5.98 -5.96
N LEU A 392 16.79 -6.85 -6.91
CA LEU A 392 16.88 -8.30 -6.68
C LEU A 392 18.01 -8.66 -5.70
N SER A 393 19.16 -7.99 -5.82
CA SER A 393 20.28 -8.16 -4.87
C SER A 393 19.84 -7.79 -3.45
N LEU A 394 19.16 -6.66 -3.25
CA LEU A 394 18.64 -6.27 -1.93
C LEU A 394 17.63 -7.28 -1.38
N CYS A 395 16.74 -7.80 -2.24
CA CYS A 395 15.79 -8.85 -1.85
C CYS A 395 16.50 -10.14 -1.39
N SER A 396 17.63 -10.49 -2.01
CA SER A 396 18.42 -11.70 -1.67
C SER A 396 19.09 -11.61 -0.30
N LEU A 397 19.30 -10.40 0.21
CA LEU A 397 19.93 -10.17 1.52
C LEU A 397 18.95 -10.32 2.69
N ILE A 398 17.64 -10.41 2.43
CA ILE A 398 16.61 -10.56 3.47
C ILE A 398 16.32 -12.06 3.64
N PRO A 399 16.60 -12.67 4.81
CA PRO A 399 16.36 -14.09 5.06
C PRO A 399 14.88 -14.47 4.88
N ASP A 400 14.58 -15.68 4.41
CA ASP A 400 13.19 -16.16 4.28
C ASP A 400 12.46 -16.24 5.64
N SER A 401 13.21 -16.45 6.73
CA SER A 401 12.70 -16.45 8.09
C SER A 401 12.41 -15.05 8.65
N SER A 402 12.83 -13.98 7.97
CA SER A 402 12.62 -12.61 8.42
C SER A 402 11.14 -12.22 8.29
N HIS A 403 10.62 -11.50 9.28
CA HIS A 403 9.28 -10.89 9.19
C HIS A 403 9.14 -9.98 7.97
N THR A 404 10.23 -9.32 7.57
CA THR A 404 10.29 -8.44 6.39
C THR A 404 10.20 -9.21 5.07
N ALA A 405 10.51 -10.51 5.05
CA ALA A 405 10.43 -11.33 3.84
C ALA A 405 9.02 -11.31 3.22
N LYS A 406 8.00 -11.17 4.07
CA LYS A 406 6.60 -11.10 3.65
C LYS A 406 6.27 -9.90 2.76
N LEU A 407 7.06 -8.83 2.90
CA LEU A 407 6.90 -7.59 2.15
C LEU A 407 7.55 -7.66 0.75
N LEU A 408 8.36 -8.70 0.48
CA LEU A 408 9.16 -8.80 -0.74
C LEU A 408 8.36 -9.10 -2.01
N VAL A 409 7.08 -9.45 -1.89
CA VAL A 409 6.21 -9.77 -3.03
C VAL A 409 6.29 -8.70 -4.11
N PHE A 410 6.16 -7.43 -3.74
CA PHE A 410 6.18 -6.33 -4.69
C PHE A 410 7.55 -6.12 -5.37
N PRO A 411 8.67 -5.97 -4.64
CA PRO A 411 9.96 -5.76 -5.29
C PRO A 411 10.41 -6.99 -6.11
N LEU A 412 10.12 -8.22 -5.65
CA LEU A 412 10.37 -9.44 -6.42
C LEU A 412 9.56 -9.49 -7.71
N PHE A 413 8.28 -9.10 -7.66
CA PHE A 413 7.44 -9.07 -8.85
C PHE A 413 7.92 -8.02 -9.85
N THR A 414 8.13 -6.79 -9.39
CA THR A 414 8.50 -5.65 -10.24
C THR A 414 9.84 -5.87 -10.92
N ALA A 415 10.87 -6.22 -10.16
CA ALA A 415 12.18 -6.52 -10.73
C ALA A 415 12.17 -7.87 -11.49
N GLY A 416 11.36 -8.83 -11.05
CA GLY A 416 11.18 -10.12 -11.71
C GLY A 416 10.63 -10.01 -13.13
N MET A 417 9.70 -9.08 -13.37
CA MET A 417 9.15 -8.81 -14.72
C MET A 417 10.22 -8.40 -15.74
N LEU A 418 11.35 -7.87 -15.26
CA LEU A 418 12.49 -7.42 -16.06
C LEU A 418 13.73 -8.31 -15.90
N ALA A 419 13.61 -9.43 -15.18
CA ALA A 419 14.71 -10.39 -15.01
C ALA A 419 15.08 -11.01 -16.36
N SER A 420 16.27 -10.68 -16.85
CA SER A 420 16.75 -11.07 -18.18
C SER A 420 17.53 -12.38 -18.19
N THR A 421 18.13 -12.79 -17.06
CA THR A 421 18.99 -13.97 -17.00
C THR A 421 18.28 -15.19 -16.38
N PRO A 422 18.62 -16.42 -16.76
CA PRO A 422 18.07 -17.63 -16.14
C PRO A 422 18.28 -17.68 -14.62
N GLU A 423 19.42 -17.20 -14.14
CA GLU A 423 19.79 -17.22 -12.72
C GLU A 423 18.90 -16.29 -11.92
N THR A 424 18.67 -15.06 -12.41
CA THR A 424 17.80 -14.08 -11.75
C THR A 424 16.34 -14.54 -11.74
N ARG A 425 15.87 -15.17 -12.83
CA ARG A 425 14.53 -15.79 -12.90
C ARG A 425 14.38 -16.95 -11.93
N SER A 426 15.40 -17.81 -11.83
CA SER A 426 15.43 -18.93 -10.89
C SER A 426 15.39 -18.44 -9.44
N PHE A 427 16.17 -17.40 -9.11
CA PHE A 427 16.12 -16.73 -7.82
C PHE A 427 14.72 -16.22 -7.48
N VAL A 428 14.10 -15.44 -8.38
CA VAL A 428 12.74 -14.90 -8.17
C VAL A 428 11.74 -16.03 -7.94
N ARG A 429 11.82 -17.12 -8.74
CA ARG A 429 10.96 -18.29 -8.59
C ARG A 429 11.11 -18.95 -7.21
N SER A 430 12.34 -19.24 -6.82
CA SER A 430 12.65 -19.84 -5.52
C SER A 430 12.11 -18.99 -4.36
N ARG A 431 12.28 -17.66 -4.44
CA ARG A 431 11.78 -16.73 -3.42
C ARG A 431 10.27 -16.69 -3.34
N PHE A 432 9.55 -16.63 -4.46
CA PHE A 432 8.08 -16.69 -4.42
C PHE A 432 7.54 -18.03 -3.90
N GLN A 433 8.25 -19.12 -4.16
CA GLN A 433 7.92 -20.44 -3.60
C GLN A 433 8.10 -20.46 -2.08
N ALA A 434 9.22 -19.93 -1.57
CA ALA A 434 9.46 -19.81 -0.13
C ALA A 434 8.43 -18.91 0.57
N LEU A 435 7.92 -17.89 -0.13
CA LEU A 435 6.91 -17.00 0.40
C LEU A 435 5.48 -17.57 0.33
N HIS A 436 5.23 -18.67 -0.39
CA HIS A 436 3.88 -19.16 -0.68
C HIS A 436 3.03 -19.40 0.58
N ASP A 437 3.63 -19.95 1.64
CA ASP A 437 2.92 -20.26 2.89
C ASP A 437 2.93 -19.09 3.89
N VAL A 438 3.69 -18.03 3.59
CA VAL A 438 4.01 -16.95 4.53
C VAL A 438 3.30 -15.65 4.17
N VAL A 439 2.98 -15.45 2.89
CA VAL A 439 2.34 -14.23 2.38
C VAL A 439 0.92 -14.49 1.93
N VAL A 440 0.09 -13.47 2.10
CA VAL A 440 -1.33 -13.48 1.73
C VAL A 440 -1.53 -13.51 0.20
N ALA A 441 -0.58 -12.95 -0.55
CA ALA A 441 -0.67 -12.88 -2.00
C ALA A 441 -0.63 -14.27 -2.64
N ASP A 442 -1.40 -14.46 -3.72
CA ASP A 442 -1.34 -15.68 -4.53
C ASP A 442 -0.03 -15.71 -5.33
N THR A 443 1.05 -16.15 -4.67
CA THR A 443 2.39 -16.20 -5.27
C THR A 443 2.45 -17.14 -6.47
N ARG A 444 1.54 -18.12 -6.56
CA ARG A 444 1.43 -19.02 -7.72
C ARG A 444 0.92 -18.27 -8.94
N ALA A 445 -0.16 -17.51 -8.81
CA ALA A 445 -0.67 -16.68 -9.90
C ALA A 445 0.38 -15.65 -10.38
N LEU A 446 1.11 -15.04 -9.45
CA LEU A 446 2.21 -14.11 -9.79
C LEU A 446 3.35 -14.82 -10.54
N LEU A 447 3.69 -16.06 -10.18
CA LEU A 447 4.70 -16.86 -10.87
C LEU A 447 4.27 -17.31 -12.26
N GLU A 448 2.99 -17.59 -12.47
CA GLU A 448 2.43 -17.88 -13.79
C GLU A 448 2.60 -16.68 -14.72
N ILE A 449 2.23 -15.49 -14.26
CA ILE A 449 2.36 -14.23 -15.00
C ILE A 449 3.83 -13.95 -15.35
N LEU A 450 4.74 -14.14 -14.39
CA LEU A 450 6.18 -14.02 -14.63
C LEU A 450 6.67 -15.07 -15.63
N GLY A 451 6.18 -16.30 -15.54
CA GLY A 451 6.50 -17.39 -16.47
C GLY A 451 6.11 -17.06 -17.91
N GLU A 452 4.88 -16.57 -18.12
CA GLU A 452 4.38 -16.10 -19.42
C GLU A 452 5.25 -14.95 -19.96
N LYS A 453 5.56 -13.97 -19.10
CA LYS A 453 6.44 -12.85 -19.46
C LYS A 453 7.83 -13.32 -19.89
N TRP A 454 8.44 -14.25 -19.16
CA TRP A 454 9.78 -14.78 -19.47
C TRP A 454 9.83 -15.71 -20.67
N ALA A 455 8.71 -16.37 -20.99
CA ALA A 455 8.55 -17.22 -22.17
C ALA A 455 8.38 -16.40 -23.45
N THR A 456 7.89 -15.16 -23.34
CA THR A 456 7.77 -14.26 -24.48
C THR A 456 9.17 -13.92 -25.00
N PRO A 457 9.54 -14.30 -26.24
CA PRO A 457 10.87 -14.01 -26.76
C PRO A 457 11.09 -12.50 -26.75
N THR A 458 12.13 -12.06 -26.04
CA THR A 458 12.52 -10.66 -26.02
C THR A 458 12.74 -10.25 -27.47
N ARG A 459 11.88 -9.37 -27.98
CA ARG A 459 12.00 -8.87 -29.35
C ARG A 459 13.44 -8.39 -29.50
N PRO A 460 14.24 -8.95 -30.44
CA PRO A 460 15.63 -8.54 -30.57
C PRO A 460 15.63 -7.03 -30.74
N ALA A 461 16.46 -6.35 -29.93
CA ALA A 461 16.59 -4.91 -29.98
C ALA A 461 16.72 -4.51 -31.45
N PRO A 462 15.90 -3.57 -31.96
CA PRO A 462 15.96 -3.19 -33.36
C PRO A 462 17.42 -2.88 -33.66
N THR A 463 18.04 -3.70 -34.53
CA THR A 463 19.42 -3.51 -34.94
C THR A 463 19.53 -2.05 -35.33
N PRO A 464 20.42 -1.25 -34.70
CA PRO A 464 20.49 0.16 -34.98
C PRO A 464 20.58 0.29 -36.48
N ARG A 465 19.50 0.78 -37.10
CA ARG A 465 19.51 1.07 -38.52
C ARG A 465 20.65 2.05 -38.65
N ASN A 466 21.72 1.64 -39.30
CA ASN A 466 22.70 2.54 -39.86
C ASN A 466 21.90 3.43 -40.82
N HIS A 467 21.22 4.44 -40.30
CA HIS A 467 20.94 5.66 -40.99
C HIS A 467 22.31 6.25 -41.21
N GLY A 468 22.97 5.76 -42.27
CA GLY A 468 24.11 6.41 -42.84
C GLY A 468 23.73 7.87 -42.93
N MET A 469 24.51 8.71 -42.24
CA MET A 469 24.44 10.14 -42.38
C MET A 469 24.56 10.47 -43.87
N GLN A 470 23.44 10.53 -44.58
CA GLN A 470 23.33 11.43 -45.71
C GLN A 470 23.39 12.81 -45.08
N LYS A 471 24.59 13.38 -45.11
CA LYS A 471 24.80 14.82 -44.90
C LYS A 471 23.90 15.53 -45.90
N HIS A 472 22.70 15.92 -45.46
CA HIS A 472 21.96 16.97 -46.13
C HIS A 472 22.75 18.25 -45.90
N SER A 473 23.50 18.64 -46.93
CA SER A 473 24.10 19.95 -47.09
C SER A 473 23.00 21.00 -46.86
N THR A 474 23.04 21.68 -45.71
CA THR A 474 22.30 22.92 -45.50
C THR A 474 22.78 23.95 -46.52
N PRO A 475 21.89 24.59 -47.30
CA PRO A 475 22.30 25.72 -48.12
C PRO A 475 22.59 26.90 -47.19
N ASN A 476 23.82 27.42 -47.27
CA ASN A 476 24.21 28.68 -46.66
C ASN A 476 23.32 29.80 -47.23
N ILE A 477 22.35 30.26 -46.44
CA ILE A 477 21.69 31.54 -46.64
C ILE A 477 22.10 32.42 -45.46
N PHE A 478 23.28 33.03 -45.58
CA PHE A 478 23.61 34.28 -44.90
C PHE A 478 23.83 35.32 -45.99
N SER A 479 22.75 36.00 -46.37
CA SER A 479 22.83 37.27 -47.10
C SER A 479 23.08 38.37 -46.08
N SER A 480 24.26 38.98 -46.18
CA SER A 480 24.57 40.30 -45.62
C SER A 480 23.61 41.34 -46.19
N GLY A 481 22.68 41.82 -45.36
CA GLY A 481 21.85 42.99 -45.64
C GLY A 481 22.36 44.18 -44.84
N ASN A 482 22.99 45.14 -45.54
CA ASN A 482 23.36 46.44 -45.02
C ASN A 482 22.10 47.23 -44.62
N LEU A 483 22.12 47.78 -43.41
CA LEU A 483 21.19 48.81 -42.95
C LEU A 483 21.86 50.18 -43.12
N THR A 484 21.50 50.88 -44.19
CA THR A 484 21.64 52.33 -44.34
C THR A 484 20.41 52.85 -45.10
N ASP A 485 19.80 53.90 -44.52
CA ASP A 485 18.84 54.86 -45.09
C ASP A 485 17.38 54.40 -45.30
N VAL A 486 16.50 54.69 -44.33
CA VAL A 486 15.55 55.84 -44.23
C VAL A 486 14.66 55.65 -43.01
#